data_AF-A0A960E224-F1
#
_entry.id   AF-A0A960E224-F1
#
_cell.length_a   1.000
_cell.length_b   1.000
_cell.length_c   1.000
_cell.angle_alpha   90.00
_cell.angle_beta   90.00
_cell.angle_gamma   90.00
#
_symmetry.space_group_name_H-M   'P 1'
#
loop_
_entity.id
_entity.type
_entity.pdbx_description
1 polymer ?
#
loop_
_entity_poly.entity_id
_entity_poly.type
_entity_poly.pdbx_seq_one_letter_code
_entity_poly.pdbx_strand_id
1 'polypeptide(L)'
;MLSASRPRPRRAPLLAAAAAVLVAAAPATAAPTASPSAAAPAHAGPVSTWSTTAGTDQRVYLADGQGRALQLHGFNIKSAEPATAASEELLALAAAHGMDHVRLAWFWQDLEPTEDAYDDTYLAELVTVLDRAEALGLKVILDMHQDVFGEAFQSRGVPAWATRTDGLAFEKQDSWLLDYLQPAVQAAFDHLYEDADLRQAQIDAWLHVVEAVQGHPALLGYDLLNEPFGQLRDGESLLEAAARVERTQLTPMYQRLTDAIAAV
;
A
#
# COMPACT_ATOMS: atom_id res chain seq x y z
N MET A 1 67.25 -12.31 -26.00
CA MET A 1 66.66 -11.79 -24.75
C MET A 1 65.16 -12.03 -24.81
N LEU A 2 64.65 -12.79 -23.84
CA LEU A 2 63.27 -13.24 -23.68
C LEU A 2 62.34 -12.13 -23.14
N SER A 3 61.06 -12.19 -23.55
CA SER A 3 59.84 -11.80 -22.82
C SER A 3 59.66 -10.31 -22.43
N ALA A 4 58.48 -9.71 -22.32
CA ALA A 4 57.14 -10.26 -22.14
C ALA A 4 56.07 -9.27 -22.64
N SER A 5 55.05 -9.81 -23.32
CA SER A 5 53.81 -9.14 -23.66
C SER A 5 52.95 -8.99 -22.39
N ARG A 6 52.50 -7.76 -22.06
CA ARG A 6 51.57 -7.52 -20.95
C ARG A 6 50.18 -8.11 -21.27
N PRO A 7 49.53 -8.85 -20.35
CA PRO A 7 48.19 -9.37 -20.58
C PRO A 7 47.13 -8.27 -20.37
N ARG A 8 46.13 -8.23 -21.26
CA ARG A 8 44.90 -7.44 -21.11
C ARG A 8 44.06 -8.02 -19.95
N PRO A 9 43.42 -7.19 -19.11
CA PRO A 9 42.51 -7.69 -18.08
C PRO A 9 41.27 -8.30 -18.74
N ARG A 10 40.99 -9.56 -18.41
CA ARG A 10 39.75 -10.25 -18.77
C ARG A 10 38.63 -9.67 -17.91
N ARG A 11 37.62 -9.08 -18.54
CA ARG A 11 36.34 -8.74 -17.89
C ARG A 11 35.68 -10.05 -17.46
N ALA A 12 35.51 -10.24 -16.15
CA ALA A 12 34.66 -11.31 -15.62
C ALA A 12 33.19 -10.97 -15.93
N PRO A 13 32.36 -11.94 -16.34
CA PRO A 13 30.93 -11.69 -16.47
C PRO A 13 30.32 -11.57 -15.07
N LEU A 14 29.63 -10.46 -14.81
CA LEU A 14 28.72 -10.31 -13.68
C LEU A 14 27.58 -11.33 -13.88
N LEU A 15 27.55 -12.37 -13.05
CA LEU A 15 26.43 -13.28 -12.93
C LEU A 15 25.27 -12.51 -12.31
N ALA A 16 24.24 -12.22 -13.11
CA ALA A 16 22.95 -11.78 -12.61
C ALA A 16 22.33 -12.92 -11.80
N ALA A 17 22.22 -12.74 -10.49
CA ALA A 17 21.48 -13.67 -9.62
C ALA A 17 19.99 -13.44 -9.84
N ALA A 18 19.34 -14.31 -10.62
CA ALA A 18 17.89 -14.39 -10.67
C ALA A 18 17.40 -15.05 -9.36
N ALA A 19 16.67 -14.30 -8.54
CA ALA A 19 15.96 -14.86 -7.40
C ALA A 19 14.78 -15.71 -7.91
N ALA A 20 14.97 -17.03 -7.94
CA ALA A 20 13.89 -17.97 -8.20
C ALA A 20 13.11 -18.20 -6.91
N VAL A 21 11.85 -17.75 -6.87
CA VAL A 21 10.88 -18.12 -5.83
C VAL A 21 10.51 -19.59 -6.03
N LEU A 22 10.96 -20.45 -5.13
CA LEU A 22 10.56 -21.86 -5.07
C LEU A 22 9.24 -21.98 -4.32
N VAL A 23 8.16 -22.33 -5.04
CA VAL A 23 6.90 -22.77 -4.44
C VAL A 23 7.11 -24.17 -3.88
N ALA A 24 7.15 -24.29 -2.55
CA ALA A 24 7.14 -25.59 -1.87
C ALA A 24 5.69 -26.10 -1.79
N ALA A 25 5.37 -27.17 -2.52
CA ALA A 25 4.11 -27.89 -2.38
C ALA A 25 4.13 -28.70 -1.07
N ALA A 26 3.28 -28.32 -0.11
CA ALA A 26 3.05 -29.12 1.10
C ALA A 26 2.04 -30.26 0.81
N PRO A 27 2.18 -31.45 1.43
CA PRO A 27 1.25 -32.54 1.25
C PRO A 27 -0.08 -32.27 1.99
N ALA A 28 -1.19 -32.62 1.33
CA ALA A 28 -2.53 -32.50 1.87
C ALA A 28 -2.71 -33.35 3.14
N THR A 29 -2.99 -32.68 4.26
CA THR A 29 -3.46 -33.31 5.50
C THR A 29 -4.92 -32.91 5.72
N ALA A 30 -5.73 -33.87 6.19
CA ALA A 30 -7.18 -33.81 6.23
C ALA A 30 -7.73 -32.61 7.01
N ALA A 31 -8.78 -31.98 6.46
CA ALA A 31 -9.44 -30.81 7.01
C ALA A 31 -10.17 -31.12 8.33
N PRO A 32 -10.02 -30.29 9.38
CA PRO A 32 -10.92 -30.34 10.52
C PRO A 32 -12.27 -29.71 10.11
N THR A 33 -13.37 -30.33 10.52
CA THR A 33 -14.71 -29.78 10.36
C THR A 33 -14.85 -28.53 11.23
N ALA A 34 -14.80 -27.36 10.61
CA ALA A 34 -15.10 -26.09 11.26
C ALA A 34 -16.59 -26.03 11.63
N SER A 35 -16.87 -25.80 12.91
CA SER A 35 -18.20 -25.40 13.36
C SER A 35 -18.48 -23.98 12.86
N PRO A 36 -19.73 -23.63 12.48
CA PRO A 36 -20.05 -22.30 12.00
C PRO A 36 -19.80 -21.29 13.13
N SER A 37 -18.79 -20.43 12.93
CA SER A 37 -18.54 -19.28 13.77
C SER A 37 -19.74 -18.34 13.65
N ALA A 38 -20.31 -17.94 14.78
CA ALA A 38 -21.37 -16.94 14.82
C ALA A 38 -20.88 -15.66 14.11
N ALA A 39 -21.66 -15.17 13.14
CA ALA A 39 -21.35 -13.95 12.42
C ALA A 39 -21.17 -12.80 13.42
N ALA A 40 -19.99 -12.17 13.41
CA ALA A 40 -19.77 -10.92 14.11
C ALA A 40 -20.76 -9.87 13.58
N PRO A 41 -21.25 -8.94 14.43
CA PRO A 41 -22.16 -7.90 13.99
C PRO A 41 -21.52 -7.09 12.85
N ALA A 42 -22.24 -6.97 11.74
CA ALA A 42 -21.85 -6.13 10.62
C ALA A 42 -21.85 -4.67 11.08
N HIS A 43 -20.65 -4.11 11.25
CA HIS A 43 -20.51 -2.66 11.39
C HIS A 43 -20.68 -2.09 9.99
N ALA A 44 -21.67 -1.22 9.80
CA ALA A 44 -21.87 -0.52 8.55
C ALA A 44 -20.73 0.52 8.42
N GLY A 45 -19.59 0.10 7.86
CA GLY A 45 -18.46 0.98 7.63
C GLY A 45 -18.74 2.03 6.54
N PRO A 46 -17.84 3.02 6.37
CA PRO A 46 -18.04 4.20 5.52
C PRO A 46 -18.10 3.92 4.01
N VAL A 47 -17.83 2.68 3.59
CA VAL A 47 -17.98 2.24 2.19
C VAL A 47 -19.30 1.49 2.05
N SER A 48 -20.29 2.13 1.42
CA SER A 48 -21.64 1.55 1.31
C SER A 48 -21.72 0.36 0.33
N THR A 49 -22.44 -0.69 0.75
CA THR A 49 -23.06 -1.79 -0.05
C THR A 49 -22.17 -2.87 -0.68
N TRP A 50 -20.92 -3.03 -0.23
CA TRP A 50 -20.17 -4.23 -0.60
C TRP A 50 -20.44 -5.35 0.41
N SER A 51 -20.76 -6.53 -0.12
CA SER A 51 -20.97 -7.73 0.68
C SER A 51 -19.99 -8.81 0.24
N THR A 52 -20.14 -10.01 0.80
CA THR A 52 -19.43 -11.18 0.29
C THR A 52 -20.41 -12.22 -0.20
N THR A 53 -20.06 -12.91 -1.29
CA THR A 53 -20.82 -14.05 -1.81
C THR A 53 -19.93 -15.28 -1.96
N ALA A 54 -20.49 -16.47 -1.77
CA ALA A 54 -19.78 -17.73 -1.96
C ALA A 54 -19.86 -18.14 -3.43
N GLY A 55 -18.70 -18.37 -4.05
CA GLY A 55 -18.65 -18.96 -5.38
C GLY A 55 -18.94 -20.46 -5.37
N THR A 56 -19.24 -20.99 -6.55
CA THR A 56 -19.41 -22.44 -6.77
C THR A 56 -18.13 -23.25 -6.52
N ASP A 57 -16.99 -22.55 -6.42
CA ASP A 57 -15.65 -23.08 -6.13
C ASP A 57 -15.26 -22.97 -4.64
N GLN A 58 -16.23 -22.68 -3.77
CA GLN A 58 -16.05 -22.53 -2.32
C GLN A 58 -15.18 -21.33 -1.90
N ARG A 59 -14.83 -20.43 -2.82
CA ARG A 59 -14.17 -19.16 -2.48
C ARG A 59 -15.18 -18.09 -2.08
N VAL A 60 -14.74 -17.14 -1.27
CA VAL A 60 -15.50 -15.95 -0.91
C VAL A 60 -15.08 -14.81 -1.83
N TYR A 61 -16.04 -14.14 -2.43
CA TYR A 61 -15.84 -13.01 -3.34
C TYR A 61 -16.43 -11.74 -2.74
N LEU A 62 -15.83 -10.60 -3.03
CA LEU A 62 -16.53 -9.32 -2.92
C LEU A 62 -17.75 -9.35 -3.84
N ALA A 63 -18.86 -8.79 -3.36
CA ALA A 63 -20.12 -8.80 -4.07
C ALA A 63 -20.76 -7.42 -4.05
N ASP A 64 -21.41 -7.06 -5.15
CA ASP A 64 -22.19 -5.83 -5.25
C ASP A 64 -23.51 -5.89 -4.46
N GLY A 65 -24.26 -4.79 -4.46
CA GLY A 65 -25.57 -4.69 -3.82
C GLY A 65 -26.65 -5.65 -4.36
N GLN A 66 -26.38 -6.36 -5.47
CA GLN A 66 -27.24 -7.42 -6.02
C GLN A 66 -26.75 -8.83 -5.66
N GLY A 67 -25.65 -8.95 -4.92
CA GLY A 67 -25.04 -10.23 -4.53
C GLY A 67 -24.22 -10.90 -5.63
N ARG A 68 -23.89 -10.18 -6.72
CA ARG A 68 -23.07 -10.70 -7.82
C ARG A 68 -21.60 -10.60 -7.43
N ALA A 69 -20.84 -11.67 -7.65
CA ALA A 69 -19.39 -11.69 -7.42
C ALA A 69 -18.67 -10.70 -8.34
N LEU A 70 -17.80 -9.88 -7.78
CA LEU A 70 -16.96 -8.93 -8.52
C LEU A 70 -15.68 -9.61 -9.01
N GLN A 71 -15.25 -9.24 -10.22
CA GLN A 71 -13.97 -9.62 -10.81
C GLN A 71 -13.27 -8.37 -11.33
N LEU A 72 -12.48 -7.75 -10.45
CA LEU A 72 -11.89 -6.45 -10.70
C LEU A 72 -10.65 -6.57 -11.59
N HIS A 73 -10.63 -5.81 -12.67
CA HIS A 73 -9.51 -5.66 -13.59
C HIS A 73 -9.20 -4.17 -13.73
N GLY A 74 -8.00 -3.78 -13.34
CA GLY A 74 -7.66 -2.38 -13.21
C GLY A 74 -6.19 -2.07 -13.36
N PHE A 75 -5.86 -0.84 -13.03
CA PHE A 75 -4.50 -0.31 -13.11
C PHE A 75 -4.24 0.66 -11.95
N ASN A 76 -2.97 1.01 -11.77
CA ASN A 76 -2.54 1.97 -10.75
C ASN A 76 -2.36 3.35 -11.38
N ILE A 77 -2.79 4.39 -10.67
CA ILE A 77 -2.41 5.77 -10.94
C ILE A 77 -1.62 6.25 -9.74
N LYS A 78 -0.39 6.70 -9.99
CA LYS A 78 0.54 7.19 -8.98
C LYS A 78 1.08 8.55 -9.40
N SER A 79 0.59 9.62 -8.77
CA SER A 79 0.89 11.00 -9.12
C SER A 79 0.74 11.94 -7.92
N ALA A 80 1.54 13.00 -7.88
CA ALA A 80 1.34 14.12 -6.95
C ALA A 80 0.14 15.00 -7.35
N GLU A 81 -0.29 14.92 -8.61
CA GLU A 81 -1.45 15.61 -9.16
C GLU A 81 -2.47 14.53 -9.62
N PRO A 82 -3.19 13.88 -8.69
CA PRO A 82 -4.09 12.78 -9.01
C PRO A 82 -5.17 13.18 -10.03
N ALA A 83 -5.73 14.39 -9.96
CA ALA A 83 -6.75 14.82 -10.92
C ALA A 83 -6.17 15.05 -12.33
N THR A 84 -4.94 15.55 -12.44
CA THR A 84 -4.27 15.69 -13.76
C THR A 84 -3.96 14.31 -14.35
N ALA A 85 -3.44 13.40 -13.54
CA ALA A 85 -3.03 12.06 -13.99
C ALA A 85 -4.23 11.17 -14.34
N ALA A 86 -5.31 11.20 -13.54
CA ALA A 86 -6.56 10.52 -13.81
C ALA A 86 -7.49 11.38 -14.69
N SER A 87 -6.98 11.75 -15.86
CA SER A 87 -7.75 12.51 -16.85
C SER A 87 -8.97 11.73 -17.33
N GLU A 88 -10.03 12.43 -17.72
CA GLU A 88 -11.23 11.80 -18.29
C GLU A 88 -10.90 10.95 -19.52
N GLU A 89 -9.96 11.41 -20.35
CA GLU A 89 -9.49 10.66 -21.53
C GLU A 89 -8.84 9.33 -21.16
N LEU A 90 -7.95 9.32 -20.14
CA LEU A 90 -7.30 8.09 -19.68
C LEU A 90 -8.33 7.10 -19.10
N LEU A 91 -9.21 7.60 -18.23
CA LEU A 91 -10.21 6.76 -17.58
C LEU A 91 -11.22 6.20 -18.59
N ALA A 92 -11.67 7.02 -19.55
CA ALA A 92 -12.58 6.58 -20.59
C ALA A 92 -11.93 5.54 -21.52
N LEU A 93 -10.64 5.71 -21.85
CA LEU A 93 -9.89 4.73 -22.61
C LEU A 93 -9.80 3.40 -21.85
N ALA A 94 -9.44 3.44 -20.57
CA ALA A 94 -9.35 2.23 -19.74
C ALA A 94 -10.69 1.49 -19.64
N ALA A 95 -11.79 2.23 -19.40
CA ALA A 95 -13.14 1.67 -19.37
C ALA A 95 -13.53 1.05 -20.72
N ALA A 96 -13.22 1.70 -21.84
CA ALA A 96 -13.45 1.16 -23.19
C ALA A 96 -12.64 -0.12 -23.47
N HIS A 97 -11.53 -0.33 -22.76
CA HIS A 97 -10.73 -1.56 -22.80
C HIS A 97 -11.16 -2.62 -21.77
N GLY A 98 -12.29 -2.40 -21.07
CA GLY A 98 -12.88 -3.36 -20.14
C GLY A 98 -12.26 -3.35 -18.75
N MET A 99 -11.48 -2.33 -18.39
CA MET A 99 -11.10 -2.10 -17.00
C MET A 99 -12.31 -1.59 -16.22
N ASP A 100 -12.43 -2.02 -14.97
CA ASP A 100 -13.55 -1.65 -14.07
C ASP A 100 -13.08 -1.02 -12.75
N HIS A 101 -11.75 -0.89 -12.55
CA HIS A 101 -11.18 -0.40 -11.30
C HIS A 101 -9.87 0.39 -11.50
N VAL A 102 -9.62 1.35 -10.60
CA VAL A 102 -8.38 2.12 -10.47
C VAL A 102 -7.88 2.08 -9.03
N ARG A 103 -6.63 1.64 -8.82
CA ARG A 103 -5.92 1.86 -7.55
C ARG A 103 -5.28 3.23 -7.61
N LEU A 104 -5.85 4.20 -6.91
CA LEU A 104 -5.39 5.59 -6.91
C LEU A 104 -4.50 5.81 -5.68
N ALA A 105 -3.21 6.01 -5.92
CA ALA A 105 -2.29 6.42 -4.88
C ALA A 105 -2.58 7.85 -4.45
N TRP A 106 -2.59 8.07 -3.14
CA TRP A 106 -2.47 9.37 -2.52
C TRP A 106 -1.29 9.34 -1.55
N PHE A 107 -0.64 10.48 -1.33
CA PHE A 107 0.54 10.56 -0.48
C PHE A 107 0.25 11.43 0.74
N TRP A 108 0.60 10.95 1.93
CA TRP A 108 0.44 11.71 3.17
C TRP A 108 1.18 13.05 3.11
N GLN A 109 2.37 13.08 2.51
CA GLN A 109 3.12 14.32 2.35
C GLN A 109 2.44 15.40 1.49
N ASP A 110 1.56 15.00 0.57
CA ASP A 110 0.83 15.96 -0.27
C ASP A 110 -0.48 16.38 0.42
N LEU A 111 -1.08 15.48 1.21
CA LEU A 111 -2.24 15.77 2.05
C LEU A 111 -1.88 16.70 3.22
N GLU A 112 -0.77 16.46 3.91
CA GLU A 112 -0.37 17.12 5.15
C GLU A 112 1.13 17.49 5.08
N PRO A 113 1.51 18.48 4.26
CA PRO A 113 2.91 18.86 4.06
C PRO A 113 3.58 19.46 5.31
N THR A 114 2.78 19.93 6.27
CA THR A 114 3.24 20.38 7.59
C THR A 114 2.27 19.82 8.63
N GLU A 115 2.80 19.40 9.78
CA GLU A 115 2.02 18.85 10.90
C GLU A 115 0.80 19.73 11.21
N ASP A 116 -0.38 19.11 11.25
CA ASP A 116 -1.70 19.72 11.47
C ASP A 116 -2.16 20.72 10.39
N ALA A 117 -1.51 20.75 9.21
CA ALA A 117 -1.85 21.62 8.09
C ALA A 117 -2.23 20.81 6.84
N TYR A 118 -3.51 20.47 6.74
CA TYR A 118 -4.08 19.70 5.63
C TYR A 118 -4.34 20.55 4.37
N ASP A 119 -4.07 19.99 3.20
CA ASP A 119 -4.32 20.59 1.89
C ASP A 119 -5.69 20.18 1.34
N ASP A 120 -6.68 21.05 1.55
CA ASP A 120 -8.05 20.88 1.02
C ASP A 120 -8.10 20.84 -0.52
N THR A 121 -7.13 21.46 -1.20
CA THR A 121 -7.06 21.41 -2.67
C THR A 121 -6.67 20.01 -3.12
N TYR A 122 -5.71 19.38 -2.43
CA TYR A 122 -5.34 17.99 -2.69
C TYR A 122 -6.51 17.02 -2.45
N LEU A 123 -7.26 17.20 -1.36
CA LEU A 123 -8.48 16.43 -1.10
C LEU A 123 -9.52 16.60 -2.22
N ALA A 124 -9.73 17.83 -2.70
CA ALA A 124 -10.65 18.09 -3.81
C ALA A 124 -10.21 17.41 -5.12
N GLU A 125 -8.91 17.21 -5.35
CA GLU A 125 -8.43 16.41 -6.48
C GLU A 125 -8.85 14.95 -6.36
N LEU A 126 -8.75 14.33 -5.17
CA LEU A 126 -9.19 12.94 -4.96
C LEU A 126 -10.68 12.77 -5.25
N VAL A 127 -11.52 13.71 -4.77
CA VAL A 127 -12.95 13.73 -5.07
C VAL A 127 -13.20 13.88 -6.57
N THR A 128 -12.46 14.76 -7.25
CA THR A 128 -12.56 14.94 -8.70
C THR A 128 -12.27 13.63 -9.47
N VAL A 129 -11.30 12.84 -9.01
CA VAL A 129 -11.03 11.52 -9.62
C VAL A 129 -12.18 10.55 -9.38
N LEU A 130 -12.75 10.53 -8.18
CA LEU A 130 -13.90 9.70 -7.84
C LEU A 130 -15.15 10.05 -8.67
N ASP A 131 -15.44 11.34 -8.87
CA ASP A 131 -16.55 11.81 -9.72
C ASP A 131 -16.42 11.30 -11.16
N ARG A 132 -15.21 11.41 -11.73
CA ARG A 132 -14.93 10.93 -13.10
C ARG A 132 -15.03 9.41 -13.18
N ALA A 133 -14.53 8.71 -12.16
CA ALA A 133 -14.63 7.26 -12.10
C ALA A 133 -16.10 6.81 -12.03
N GLU A 134 -16.93 7.47 -11.22
CA GLU A 134 -18.37 7.18 -11.15
C GLU A 134 -19.06 7.37 -12.50
N ALA A 135 -18.81 8.51 -13.16
CA ALA A 135 -19.40 8.81 -14.46
C ALA A 135 -19.06 7.76 -15.54
N LEU A 136 -17.92 7.08 -15.40
CA LEU A 136 -17.43 6.05 -16.31
C LEU A 136 -17.70 4.61 -15.81
N GLY A 137 -18.35 4.45 -14.67
CA GLY A 137 -18.63 3.15 -14.07
C GLY A 137 -17.39 2.43 -13.50
N LEU A 138 -16.30 3.15 -13.28
CA LEU A 138 -15.08 2.64 -12.65
C LEU A 138 -15.21 2.70 -11.12
N LYS A 139 -14.53 1.77 -10.46
CA LYS A 139 -14.36 1.73 -9.01
C LYS A 139 -12.96 2.20 -8.61
N VAL A 140 -12.83 2.76 -7.41
CA VAL A 140 -11.56 3.30 -6.92
C VAL A 140 -11.20 2.72 -5.56
N ILE A 141 -9.99 2.16 -5.46
CA ILE A 141 -9.34 1.90 -4.17
C ILE A 141 -8.36 3.05 -3.92
N LEU A 142 -8.51 3.74 -2.79
CA LEU A 142 -7.58 4.77 -2.36
C LEU A 142 -6.42 4.12 -1.61
N ASP A 143 -5.20 4.37 -2.08
CA ASP A 143 -3.98 3.75 -1.57
C ASP A 143 -3.08 4.80 -0.92
N MET A 144 -2.87 4.69 0.39
CA MET A 144 -1.90 5.53 1.09
C MET A 144 -0.49 5.09 0.71
N HIS A 145 0.00 5.68 -0.36
CA HIS A 145 1.18 5.21 -1.04
C HIS A 145 2.43 5.74 -0.37
N GLN A 146 3.43 4.87 -0.25
CA GLN A 146 4.79 5.22 0.09
C GLN A 146 5.76 4.33 -0.66
N ASP A 147 6.92 4.88 -1.01
CA ASP A 147 8.11 4.10 -1.32
C ASP A 147 9.24 4.57 -0.43
N VAL A 148 10.04 3.65 0.11
CA VAL A 148 11.20 3.97 0.96
C VAL A 148 10.81 5.00 2.03
N PHE A 149 9.63 4.79 2.63
CA PHE A 149 9.00 5.64 3.65
C PHE A 149 8.50 7.00 3.15
N GLY A 150 9.33 7.85 2.54
CA GLY A 150 8.91 9.21 2.18
C GLY A 150 9.99 10.14 1.65
N GLU A 151 9.66 11.44 1.58
CA GLU A 151 10.52 12.47 0.97
C GLU A 151 11.89 12.63 1.64
N ALA A 152 11.99 12.34 2.93
CA ALA A 152 13.25 12.36 3.68
C ALA A 152 14.31 11.41 3.08
N PHE A 153 13.87 10.40 2.33
CA PHE A 153 14.71 9.39 1.70
C PHE A 153 14.74 9.53 0.16
N GLN A 154 14.52 10.76 -0.35
CA GLN A 154 14.49 11.06 -1.79
C GLN A 154 13.43 10.24 -2.54
N SER A 155 12.30 10.01 -1.88
CA SER A 155 11.18 9.21 -2.34
C SER A 155 9.86 9.94 -2.10
N ARG A 156 8.71 9.23 -2.06
CA ARG A 156 7.40 9.82 -1.77
C ARG A 156 6.60 8.96 -0.80
N GLY A 157 5.81 9.58 0.07
CA GLY A 157 4.95 8.87 1.02
C GLY A 157 4.63 9.69 2.25
N VAL A 158 5.29 9.34 3.35
CA VAL A 158 5.19 9.99 4.65
C VAL A 158 5.91 11.34 4.62
N PRO A 159 5.34 12.43 5.18
CA PRO A 159 5.98 13.73 5.21
C PRO A 159 7.24 13.76 6.07
N ALA A 160 8.13 14.72 5.79
CA ALA A 160 9.37 14.89 6.55
C ALA A 160 9.16 15.12 8.05
N TRP A 161 8.10 15.86 8.44
CA TRP A 161 7.80 16.14 9.85
C TRP A 161 7.40 14.87 10.62
N ALA A 162 6.81 13.87 9.95
CA ALA A 162 6.45 12.57 10.51
C ALA A 162 7.58 11.53 10.38
N THR A 163 8.79 11.93 9.96
CA THR A 163 9.92 11.03 9.75
C THR A 163 10.95 11.12 10.88
N ARG A 164 11.18 10.01 11.58
CA ARG A 164 12.17 9.89 12.67
C ARG A 164 13.23 8.85 12.31
N THR A 165 14.51 9.21 12.35
CA THR A 165 15.60 8.33 11.90
C THR A 165 16.60 7.95 12.99
N ASP A 166 16.35 8.34 14.24
CA ASP A 166 17.34 8.27 15.33
C ASP A 166 18.68 8.97 15.03
N GLY A 167 18.70 9.90 14.08
CA GLY A 167 19.92 10.56 13.61
C GLY A 167 20.81 9.67 12.74
N LEU A 168 20.31 8.50 12.31
CA LEU A 168 20.99 7.62 11.36
C LEU A 168 21.02 8.27 9.98
N ALA A 169 22.14 8.09 9.28
CA ALA A 169 22.32 8.60 7.93
C ALA A 169 21.59 7.73 6.90
N PHE A 170 21.11 8.37 5.85
CA PHE A 170 20.62 7.71 4.65
C PHE A 170 21.57 7.98 3.49
N GLU A 171 22.05 6.90 2.86
CA GLU A 171 22.79 6.97 1.61
C GLU A 171 22.01 6.21 0.55
N LYS A 172 21.68 6.89 -0.55
CA LYS A 172 20.95 6.29 -1.66
C LYS A 172 21.77 5.19 -2.31
N GLN A 173 21.14 4.05 -2.52
CA GLN A 173 21.73 2.87 -3.13
C GLN A 173 21.46 2.84 -4.64
N ASP A 174 22.26 2.04 -5.37
CA ASP A 174 22.05 1.83 -6.81
C ASP A 174 20.74 1.10 -7.10
N SER A 175 20.25 0.30 -6.14
CA SER A 175 18.99 -0.41 -6.23
C SER A 175 18.01 0.18 -5.23
N TRP A 176 16.86 0.63 -5.74
CA TRP A 176 15.75 1.14 -4.93
C TRP A 176 15.33 0.18 -3.80
N LEU A 177 15.34 -1.13 -4.06
CA LEU A 177 15.00 -2.12 -3.03
C LEU A 177 15.99 -2.10 -1.85
N LEU A 178 17.26 -1.79 -2.11
CA LEU A 178 18.28 -1.72 -1.06
C LEU A 178 18.17 -0.44 -0.22
N ASP A 179 17.43 0.57 -0.68
CA ASP A 179 17.15 1.76 0.12
C ASP A 179 16.31 1.40 1.35
N TYR A 180 15.37 0.44 1.24
CA TYR A 180 14.62 -0.09 2.40
C TYR A 180 15.50 -0.74 3.47
N LEU A 181 16.68 -1.25 3.09
CA LEU A 181 17.61 -1.87 4.02
C LEU A 181 18.50 -0.85 4.74
N GLN A 182 18.41 0.44 4.42
CA GLN A 182 19.13 1.47 5.15
C GLN A 182 18.62 1.59 6.59
N PRO A 183 19.51 1.68 7.61
CA PRO A 183 19.11 1.77 9.01
C PRO A 183 18.16 2.94 9.32
N ALA A 184 18.38 4.10 8.68
CA ALA A 184 17.52 5.27 8.85
C ALA A 184 16.07 5.04 8.38
N VAL A 185 15.89 4.30 7.28
CA VAL A 185 14.56 3.97 6.73
C VAL A 185 13.85 2.97 7.64
N GLN A 186 14.57 1.96 8.11
CA GLN A 186 14.02 0.98 9.05
C GLN A 186 13.62 1.60 10.39
N ALA A 187 14.42 2.53 10.92
CA ALA A 187 14.07 3.30 12.12
C ALA A 187 12.78 4.11 11.91
N ALA A 188 12.64 4.77 10.75
CA ALA A 188 11.44 5.53 10.44
C ALA A 188 10.16 4.68 10.42
N PHE A 189 10.22 3.48 9.83
CA PHE A 189 9.11 2.53 9.91
C PHE A 189 8.79 2.12 11.35
N ASP A 190 9.81 1.82 12.16
CA ASP A 190 9.61 1.44 13.56
C ASP A 190 8.90 2.57 14.34
N HIS A 191 9.33 3.81 14.17
CA HIS A 191 8.67 4.98 14.78
C HIS A 191 7.23 5.17 14.30
N LEU A 192 6.95 5.06 13.00
CA LEU A 192 5.58 5.14 12.47
C LEU A 192 4.68 4.08 13.11
N TYR A 193 5.22 2.88 13.34
CA TYR A 193 4.46 1.79 13.92
C TYR A 193 4.33 1.87 15.43
N GLU A 194 5.25 2.50 16.15
CA GLU A 194 5.36 2.43 17.62
C GLU A 194 5.03 3.73 18.35
N ASP A 195 5.38 4.87 17.79
CA ASP A 195 5.25 6.15 18.49
C ASP A 195 3.79 6.60 18.55
N ALA A 196 3.29 6.88 19.75
CA ALA A 196 1.87 7.15 19.97
C ALA A 196 1.35 8.38 19.20
N ASP A 197 2.18 9.40 19.07
CA ASP A 197 1.85 10.61 18.32
C ASP A 197 1.82 10.36 16.80
N LEU A 198 2.81 9.66 16.24
CA LEU A 198 2.78 9.30 14.81
C LEU A 198 1.64 8.34 14.46
N ARG A 199 1.31 7.40 15.37
CA ARG A 199 0.13 6.54 15.23
C ARG A 199 -1.16 7.34 15.17
N GLN A 200 -1.28 8.38 16.01
CA GLN A 200 -2.44 9.26 16.04
C GLN A 200 -2.49 10.12 14.76
N ALA A 201 -1.37 10.72 14.37
CA ALA A 201 -1.32 11.53 13.15
C ALA A 201 -1.64 10.71 11.88
N GLN A 202 -1.21 9.44 11.82
CA GLN A 202 -1.60 8.54 10.73
C GLN A 202 -3.11 8.26 10.70
N ILE A 203 -3.74 8.14 11.89
CA ILE A 203 -5.20 8.02 11.98
C ILE A 203 -5.84 9.32 11.45
N ASP A 204 -5.39 10.48 11.91
CA ASP A 204 -5.98 11.76 11.57
C ASP A 204 -5.88 12.07 10.07
N ALA A 205 -4.75 11.70 9.44
CA ALA A 205 -4.58 11.76 7.99
C ALA A 205 -5.60 10.87 7.25
N TRP A 206 -5.80 9.64 7.70
CA TRP A 206 -6.82 8.76 7.14
C TRP A 206 -8.23 9.32 7.33
N LEU A 207 -8.55 9.86 8.51
CA LEU A 207 -9.87 10.43 8.80
C LEU A 207 -10.16 11.65 7.91
N HIS A 208 -9.19 12.52 7.62
CA HIS A 208 -9.37 13.61 6.66
C HIS A 208 -9.73 13.12 5.26
N VAL A 209 -9.04 12.07 4.78
CA VAL A 209 -9.37 11.45 3.48
C VAL A 209 -10.76 10.82 3.52
N VAL A 210 -11.06 10.05 4.56
CA VAL A 210 -12.35 9.36 4.73
C VAL A 210 -13.50 10.36 4.78
N GLU A 211 -13.37 11.45 5.55
CA GLU A 211 -14.40 12.50 5.63
C GLU A 211 -14.75 13.10 4.27
N ALA A 212 -13.76 13.28 3.39
CA ALA A 212 -13.96 13.84 2.07
C ALA A 212 -14.60 12.85 1.07
N VAL A 213 -14.37 11.55 1.22
CA VAL A 213 -14.69 10.54 0.18
C VAL A 213 -15.71 9.48 0.61
N GLN A 214 -16.00 9.37 1.90
CA GLN A 214 -16.95 8.38 2.41
C GLN A 214 -18.33 8.55 1.78
N GLY A 215 -18.97 7.42 1.48
CA GLY A 215 -20.25 7.41 0.77
C GLY A 215 -20.18 7.71 -0.73
N HIS A 216 -19.02 8.03 -1.30
CA HIS A 216 -18.89 8.23 -2.75
C HIS A 216 -19.16 6.91 -3.53
N PRO A 217 -20.07 6.87 -4.53
CA PRO A 217 -20.45 5.62 -5.19
C PRO A 217 -19.33 4.90 -5.95
N ALA A 218 -18.34 5.62 -6.46
CA ALA A 218 -17.13 5.03 -7.06
C ALA A 218 -16.17 4.41 -6.04
N LEU A 219 -16.24 4.76 -4.76
CA LEU A 219 -15.30 4.26 -3.75
C LEU A 219 -15.54 2.77 -3.47
N LEU A 220 -14.49 1.97 -3.61
CA LEU A 220 -14.50 0.53 -3.36
C LEU A 220 -13.85 0.17 -2.02
N GLY A 221 -12.84 0.92 -1.60
CA GLY A 221 -12.14 0.64 -0.35
C GLY A 221 -10.87 1.45 -0.17
N TYR A 222 -10.18 1.13 0.92
CA TYR A 222 -8.95 1.77 1.35
C TYR A 222 -7.83 0.73 1.42
N ASP A 223 -6.70 1.03 0.79
CA ASP A 223 -5.44 0.32 0.94
C ASP A 223 -4.58 1.11 1.93
N LEU A 224 -4.48 0.56 3.16
CA LEU A 224 -4.16 1.31 4.37
C LEU A 224 -2.71 1.81 4.43
N LEU A 225 -1.79 1.11 3.75
CA LEU A 225 -0.39 1.51 3.59
C LEU A 225 0.23 0.65 2.48
N ASN A 226 0.77 1.28 1.43
CA ASN A 226 1.47 0.57 0.36
C ASN A 226 2.74 -0.12 0.88
N GLU A 227 2.93 -1.39 0.52
CA GLU A 227 4.17 -2.17 0.70
C GLU A 227 4.92 -1.89 2.02
N PRO A 228 4.28 -2.09 3.20
CA PRO A 228 4.92 -1.79 4.47
C PRO A 228 6.19 -2.60 4.66
N PHE A 229 7.22 -1.94 5.18
CA PHE A 229 8.49 -2.56 5.52
C PHE A 229 8.74 -2.49 7.03
N GLY A 230 9.77 -3.14 7.54
CA GLY A 230 10.12 -3.04 8.96
C GLY A 230 11.57 -3.36 9.23
N GLN A 231 11.98 -3.12 10.47
CA GLN A 231 13.36 -3.31 10.88
C GLN A 231 13.76 -4.79 10.86
N LEU A 232 14.94 -5.11 10.33
CA LEU A 232 15.60 -6.40 10.49
C LEU A 232 16.39 -6.40 11.80
N ARG A 233 16.21 -7.44 12.63
CA ARG A 233 17.00 -7.60 13.86
C ARG A 233 18.19 -8.50 13.64
N ASP A 234 19.20 -8.36 14.52
CA ASP A 234 20.40 -9.19 14.49
C ASP A 234 20.04 -10.69 14.49
N GLY A 235 20.53 -11.39 13.47
CA GLY A 235 20.31 -12.83 13.30
C GLY A 235 19.01 -13.22 12.61
N GLU A 236 18.13 -12.27 12.25
CA GLU A 236 16.93 -12.56 11.46
C GLU A 236 17.24 -12.57 9.95
N SER A 237 16.65 -13.54 9.25
CA SER A 237 16.45 -13.45 7.80
C SER A 237 15.33 -12.45 7.47
N LEU A 238 15.27 -12.01 6.20
CA LEU A 238 14.19 -11.14 5.71
C LEU A 238 12.79 -11.74 5.96
N LEU A 239 12.64 -13.06 5.80
CA LEU A 239 11.36 -13.73 5.99
C LEU A 239 10.95 -13.77 7.47
N GLU A 240 11.91 -13.99 8.38
CA GLU A 240 11.66 -13.97 9.83
C GLU A 240 11.31 -12.56 10.31
N ALA A 241 12.02 -11.54 9.80
CA ALA A 241 11.71 -10.15 10.08
C ALA A 241 10.30 -9.79 9.57
N ALA A 242 9.96 -10.14 8.33
CA ALA A 242 8.63 -9.90 7.77
C ALA A 242 7.51 -10.55 8.62
N ALA A 243 7.63 -11.84 8.94
CA ALA A 243 6.63 -12.54 9.74
C ALA A 243 6.48 -11.96 11.16
N ARG A 244 7.57 -11.44 11.75
CA ARG A 244 7.51 -10.73 13.03
C ARG A 244 6.80 -9.39 12.87
N VAL A 245 7.23 -8.56 11.93
CA VAL A 245 6.69 -7.21 11.67
C VAL A 245 5.20 -7.29 11.36
N GLU A 246 4.78 -8.22 10.51
CA GLU A 246 3.36 -8.49 10.23
C GLU A 246 2.56 -8.76 11.50
N ARG A 247 3.06 -9.64 12.36
CA ARG A 247 2.36 -10.06 13.58
C ARG A 247 2.34 -8.97 14.66
N THR A 248 3.45 -8.26 14.86
CA THR A 248 3.61 -7.39 16.03
C THR A 248 3.41 -5.92 15.74
N GLN A 249 3.50 -5.48 14.48
CA GLN A 249 3.42 -4.06 14.09
C GLN A 249 2.31 -3.81 13.07
N LEU A 250 2.29 -4.54 11.95
CA LEU A 250 1.31 -4.30 10.89
C LEU A 250 -0.10 -4.74 11.30
N THR A 251 -0.26 -5.91 11.91
CA THR A 251 -1.59 -6.37 12.38
C THR A 251 -2.21 -5.37 13.36
N PRO A 252 -1.50 -4.89 14.41
CA PRO A 252 -2.03 -3.83 15.26
C PRO A 252 -2.27 -2.49 14.56
N MET A 253 -1.40 -2.08 13.62
CA MET A 253 -1.60 -0.86 12.82
C MET A 253 -2.88 -0.95 12.01
N TYR A 254 -3.08 -2.03 11.25
CA TYR A 254 -4.28 -2.23 10.44
C TYR A 254 -5.54 -2.30 11.29
N GLN A 255 -5.48 -2.96 12.46
CA GLN A 255 -6.62 -2.98 13.38
C GLN A 255 -6.96 -1.58 13.86
N ARG A 256 -5.97 -0.81 14.33
CA ARG A 256 -6.16 0.58 14.79
C ARG A 256 -6.77 1.47 13.71
N LEU A 257 -6.20 1.43 12.50
CA LEU A 257 -6.69 2.24 11.38
C LEU A 257 -8.10 1.82 10.96
N THR A 258 -8.37 0.51 10.86
CA THR A 258 -9.70 -0.01 10.53
C THR A 258 -10.73 0.38 11.58
N ASP A 259 -10.40 0.28 12.87
CA ASP A 259 -11.29 0.66 13.97
C ASP A 259 -11.62 2.16 13.94
N ALA A 260 -10.61 3.00 13.68
CA ALA A 260 -10.81 4.45 13.55
C ALA A 260 -11.69 4.80 12.35
N ILE A 261 -11.39 4.23 11.18
CA ILE A 261 -12.16 4.45 9.94
C ILE A 261 -13.60 3.93 10.09
N ALA A 262 -13.82 2.80 10.76
CA ALA A 262 -15.15 2.25 10.98
C ALA A 262 -15.99 3.01 12.02
N ALA A 263 -15.38 3.92 12.78
CA ALA A 263 -16.05 4.71 13.81
C ALA A 263 -16.69 6.01 13.27
N VAL A 264 -16.39 6.38 12.02
CA VAL A 264 -16.92 7.58 11.33
C VAL A 264 -17.91 7.24 10.23
#